data_AF-A0A2V6S080-F1
#
_entry.id   AF-A0A2V6S080-F1
#
_cell.length_a   1.000
_cell.length_b   1.000
_cell.length_c   1.000
_cell.angle_alpha   90.00
_cell.angle_beta   90.00
_cell.angle_gamma   90.00
#
_symmetry.space_group_name_H-M   'P 1'
#
loop_
_entity.id
_entity.type
_entity.pdbx_description
1 polymer ?
#
loop_
_entity_poly.entity_id
_entity_poly.type
_entity_poly.pdbx_seq_one_letter_code
_entity_poly.pdbx_strand_id
1 'polypeptide(L)' 'MRGPAVVVALAVVGLGASVLSFAARAQPGAEGRVPQLRVDPAWPKPLPNRWLMGQAAGVAVDAQDHVWVL' A
#
# COMPACT_ATOMS: atom_id res chain seq x y z
N MET A 1 -10.78 37.24 33.45
CA MET A 1 -9.77 36.18 33.71
C MET A 1 -9.77 35.06 32.64
N ARG A 2 -10.26 35.28 31.40
CA ARG A 2 -10.38 34.23 30.35
C ARG A 2 -9.29 34.26 29.27
N GLY A 3 -8.50 35.34 29.17
CA GLY A 3 -7.46 35.53 28.16
C GLY A 3 -6.32 34.52 28.16
N PRO A 4 -5.66 34.23 29.30
CA PRO A 4 -4.47 33.37 29.30
C PRO A 4 -4.80 31.90 29.00
N ALA A 5 -5.95 31.40 29.46
CA ALA A 5 -6.35 30.02 29.24
C ALA A 5 -6.61 29.69 27.75
N VAL A 6 -7.21 30.63 27.01
CA VAL A 6 -7.48 30.46 25.57
C VAL A 6 -6.19 30.47 24.76
N VAL A 7 -5.24 31.34 25.10
CA VAL A 7 -3.95 31.42 24.41
C VAL A 7 -3.13 30.15 24.60
N VAL A 8 -3.12 29.59 25.81
CA VAL A 8 -2.44 28.32 26.11
C VAL A 8 -3.07 27.17 25.33
N ALA A 9 -4.40 27.08 25.28
CA ALA A 9 -5.10 26.04 24.52
C ALA A 9 -4.78 26.09 23.03
N LEU A 10 -4.77 27.29 22.42
CA LEU A 10 -4.43 27.46 21.01
C LEU A 10 -2.96 27.11 20.72
N ALA A 11 -2.04 27.46 21.63
CA ALA A 11 -0.63 27.10 21.49
C ALA A 11 -0.42 25.57 21.52
N VAL A 12 -1.11 24.86 22.41
CA VAL A 12 -1.04 23.39 22.51
C VAL A 12 -1.60 22.73 21.24
N VAL A 13 -2.73 23.21 20.71
CA VAL A 13 -3.31 22.70 19.46
C VAL A 13 -2.39 22.96 18.28
N GLY A 14 -1.81 24.16 18.17
CA GLY A 14 -0.86 24.50 17.11
C GLY A 14 0.42 23.65 17.15
N LEU A 15 0.94 23.39 18.36
CA LEU A 15 2.10 22.52 18.55
C LEU A 15 1.77 21.07 18.16
N GLY A 16 0.61 20.57 18.60
CA GLY A 16 0.13 19.23 18.27
C GLY A 16 -0.04 19.03 16.77
N ALA A 17 -0.72 19.97 16.09
CA ALA A 17 -0.90 19.93 14.64
C ALA A 17 0.44 19.92 13.89
N SER A 18 1.42 20.73 14.34
CA SER A 18 2.74 20.80 13.73
C SER A 18 3.52 19.48 13.86
N VAL A 19 3.42 18.80 15.01
CA VAL A 19 4.04 17.50 15.23
C VAL A 19 3.39 16.41 14.36
N LEU A 20 2.05 16.39 14.26
CA LEU A 20 1.36 15.45 13.38
C LEU A 20 1.72 15.67 11.91
N SER A 21 1.76 16.92 11.45
CA SER A 21 2.17 17.24 10.08
C SER A 21 3.63 16.86 9.81
N PHE A 22 4.52 16.99 10.80
CA PHE A 22 5.91 16.52 10.71
C PHE A 22 5.97 15.00 10.54
N ALA A 23 5.23 14.27 11.38
CA ALA A 23 5.22 12.81 11.33
C ALA A 23 4.68 12.30 9.98
N ALA A 24 3.59 12.89 9.48
CA ALA A 24 2.98 12.50 8.21
C ALA A 24 3.93 12.66 7.01
N ARG A 25 4.70 13.77 6.95
CA ARG A 25 5.69 13.98 5.87
C ARG A 25 7.00 13.20 6.04
N ALA A 26 7.29 12.72 7.25
CA ALA A 26 8.46 11.90 7.53
C ALA A 26 8.21 10.42 7.24
N GLN A 27 6.95 10.02 7.01
CA GLN A 27 6.65 8.72 6.46
C GLN A 27 7.29 8.66 5.08
N PRO A 28 8.26 7.76 4.83
CA PRO A 28 8.78 7.58 3.49
C PRO A 28 7.58 7.18 2.62
N GLY A 29 7.20 8.06 1.70
CA GLY A 29 6.20 7.73 0.70
C GLY A 29 6.65 6.47 -0.04
N ALA A 30 5.69 5.69 -0.55
CA ALA A 30 5.99 4.65 -1.53
C ALA A 30 6.67 5.24 -2.80
N GLU A 31 6.67 6.57 -2.93
CA GLU A 31 7.43 7.40 -3.87
C GLU A 31 8.95 7.16 -3.71
N GLY A 32 9.46 6.12 -4.37
CA GLY A 32 10.89 5.86 -4.51
C GLY A 32 11.33 4.44 -4.23
N ARG A 33 10.45 3.57 -3.70
CA ARG A 33 10.77 2.16 -3.49
C ARG A 33 9.95 1.30 -4.46
N VAL A 34 10.49 1.13 -5.68
CA VAL A 34 9.92 0.19 -6.67
C VAL A 34 9.93 -1.21 -6.05
N PRO A 35 8.80 -1.96 -6.10
CA PRO A 35 8.78 -3.35 -5.66
C PRO A 35 9.83 -4.18 -6.39
N GLN A 36 10.67 -4.88 -5.63
CA GLN A 36 11.62 -5.83 -6.19
C GLN A 36 10.88 -7.14 -6.44
N LEU A 37 10.50 -7.36 -7.69
CA LEU A 37 9.82 -8.58 -8.11
C LEU A 37 10.85 -9.69 -8.31
N ARG A 38 10.53 -10.89 -7.83
CA ARG A 38 11.30 -12.12 -8.09
C ARG A 38 10.40 -13.11 -8.79
N VAL A 39 10.97 -13.84 -9.74
CA VAL A 39 10.27 -14.92 -10.43
C VAL A 39 10.00 -16.05 -9.43
N ASP A 40 8.76 -16.50 -9.36
CA ASP A 40 8.39 -17.74 -8.68
C ASP A 40 8.55 -18.92 -9.65
N PRO A 41 9.55 -19.79 -9.46
CA PRO A 41 9.77 -20.92 -10.35
C PRO A 41 8.71 -22.03 -10.21
N ALA A 42 7.89 -22.01 -9.15
CA ALA A 42 6.82 -22.99 -8.94
C ALA A 42 5.51 -22.62 -9.66
N TRP A 43 5.46 -21.46 -10.32
CA TRP A 43 4.31 -20.99 -11.07
C TRP A 43 4.49 -21.23 -12.59
N PRO A 44 3.43 -21.64 -13.33
CA PRO A 44 2.07 -21.90 -12.86
C PRO A 44 1.95 -23.24 -12.12
N LYS A 45 1.00 -23.31 -11.19
CA LYS A 45 0.66 -24.56 -10.51
C LYS A 45 0.28 -25.63 -11.54
N PRO A 46 0.62 -26.91 -11.32
CA PRO A 46 0.20 -28.00 -12.20
C PRO A 46 -1.32 -27.95 -12.39
N LEU A 47 -1.75 -27.99 -13.65
CA LEU A 47 -3.18 -27.99 -13.95
C LEU A 47 -3.82 -29.33 -13.58
N PRO A 48 -5.09 -29.31 -13.15
CA PRO A 48 -5.85 -30.53 -12.97
C PRO A 48 -5.90 -31.31 -14.30
N ASN A 49 -6.13 -32.62 -14.21
CA ASN A 49 -6.32 -33.50 -15.37
C ASN A 49 -5.14 -33.58 -16.35
N ARG A 50 -3.92 -33.20 -15.93
CA ARG A 50 -2.71 -33.19 -16.77
C ARG A 50 -2.89 -32.32 -18.03
N TRP A 51 -3.65 -31.24 -17.90
CA TRP A 51 -3.83 -30.30 -19.01
C TRP A 51 -2.54 -29.54 -19.32
N LEU A 52 -2.38 -29.21 -20.61
CA LEU A 52 -1.31 -28.37 -21.12
C LEU A 52 -1.88 -26.99 -21.48
N MET A 53 -1.22 -25.92 -21.04
CA MET A 53 -1.56 -24.55 -21.43
C MET A 53 -0.79 -24.14 -22.69
N GLY A 54 -1.51 -23.54 -23.64
CA GLY A 54 -0.93 -22.82 -24.76
C GLY A 54 -0.59 -21.36 -24.39
N GLN A 55 -0.52 -20.49 -25.40
CA GLN A 55 -0.33 -19.06 -25.15
C GLN A 55 -1.63 -18.41 -24.65
N ALA A 56 -1.51 -17.60 -23.59
CA ALA A 56 -2.60 -16.78 -23.07
C ALA A 56 -2.60 -15.40 -23.73
N ALA A 57 -3.77 -14.85 -24.06
CA ALA A 57 -3.86 -13.48 -24.57
C ALA A 57 -3.68 -12.46 -23.44
N GLY A 58 -4.04 -12.82 -22.21
CA GLY A 58 -3.83 -12.01 -21.02
C GLY A 58 -4.00 -12.80 -19.72
N VAL A 59 -3.65 -12.15 -18.61
CA VAL A 59 -3.90 -12.63 -17.26
C VAL A 59 -4.49 -11.53 -16.40
N ALA A 60 -5.38 -11.89 -15.48
CA ALA A 60 -5.97 -10.97 -14.50
C ALA A 60 -5.98 -11.61 -13.11
N VAL A 61 -6.02 -10.79 -12.07
CA VAL A 61 -6.17 -11.23 -10.68
C VAL A 61 -7.41 -10.58 -10.10
N ASP A 62 -8.28 -11.36 -9.46
CA ASP A 62 -9.49 -10.84 -8.80
C ASP A 62 -9.24 -10.41 -7.34
N ALA A 63 -10.27 -9.91 -6.67
CA ALA A 63 -10.17 -9.45 -5.28
C ALA A 63 -9.93 -10.59 -4.27
N GLN A 64 -10.02 -11.84 -4.71
CA GLN A 64 -9.83 -13.06 -3.93
C GLN A 64 -8.49 -13.73 -4.23
N ASP A 65 -7.60 -13.05 -4.99
CA ASP A 65 -6.28 -13.54 -5.38
C ASP A 65 -6.31 -14.77 -6.31
N HIS A 66 -7.40 -14.97 -7.06
CA HIS A 66 -7.42 -15.96 -8.14
C HIS A 66 -6.81 -15.38 -9.41
N VAL A 67 -5.96 -16.18 -10.06
CA VAL A 67 -5.40 -15.87 -11.38
C VAL A 67 -6.34 -16.38 -12.47
N TRP A 68 -6.80 -15.49 -13.33
CA TRP A 68 -7.62 -15.76 -14.50
C TRP A 68 -6.76 -15.69 -15.77
N VAL A 69 -6.94 -16.66 -16.65
CA VAL A 69 -6.31 -16.70 -17.99
C VAL A 69 -7.38 -16.38 -19.03
N LEU A 70 -7.10 -15.41 -19.91
CA LEU A 70 -8.02 -14.91 -20.94
C LEU A 70 -7.66 -15.41 -22.34
#